data_AF-A0A958FTW8-F1
#
_entry.id   AF-A0A958FTW8-F1
#
_cell.length_a   1.000
_cell.length_b   1.000
_cell.length_c   1.000
_cell.angle_alpha   90.00
_cell.angle_beta   90.00
_cell.angle_gamma   90.00
#
_symmetry.space_group_name_H-M   'P 1'
#
loop_
_entity.id
_entity.type
_entity.pdbx_description
1 polymer ?
#
loop_
_entity_poly.entity_id
_entity_poly.type
_entity_poly.pdbx_seq_one_letter_code
_entity_poly.pdbx_strand_id
1 'polypeptide(L)' 'ANLEIGMGKLTIYLPQNIGVRIRMEDSFLTSVSVHDMRKNGDYYTNALWNSNRPQLDIRVDAGVSKVEVEWLD' A
#
# COMPACT_ATOMS: atom_id res chain seq x y z
N ALA A 1 0.85 -9.17 5.02
CA ALA A 1 2.25 -8.80 5.33
C ALA A 1 2.24 -7.57 6.21
N ASN A 2 3.19 -7.43 7.13
CA ASN A 2 3.29 -6.28 8.02
C ASN A 2 4.66 -5.63 7.83
N LEU A 3 4.69 -4.31 7.62
CA LEU A 3 5.89 -3.50 7.42
C LEU A 3 5.89 -2.37 8.43
N GLU A 4 7.03 -2.11 9.06
CA GLU A 4 7.20 -1.03 10.04
C GLU A 4 8.43 -0.19 9.67
N ILE A 5 8.25 1.13 9.60
CA ILE A 5 9.32 2.08 9.31
C ILE A 5 9.15 3.36 10.15
N GLY A 6 10.18 3.73 10.91
CA GLY A 6 10.16 4.94 11.72
C GLY A 6 10.39 6.23 10.92
N MET A 7 11.37 6.21 10.01
CA MET A 7 11.71 7.35 9.16
C MET A 7 12.39 6.89 7.87
N GLY A 8 12.10 7.54 6.75
CA GLY A 8 12.83 7.32 5.49
C GLY A 8 11.92 7.19 4.26
N LYS A 9 12.37 6.41 3.28
CA LYS A 9 11.61 6.09 2.07
C LYS A 9 11.35 4.58 2.00
N LEU A 10 10.10 4.20 1.77
CA LEU A 10 9.67 2.83 1.49
C LEU A 10 9.10 2.77 0.07
N THR A 11 9.69 1.93 -0.78
CA THR A 11 9.14 1.59 -2.09
C THR A 11 8.64 0.16 -2.07
N ILE A 12 7.37 -0.05 -2.39
CA ILE A 12 6.72 -1.36 -2.42
C ILE A 12 6.44 -1.73 -3.86
N TYR A 13 7.02 -2.83 -4.32
CA TYR A 13 6.79 -3.38 -5.65
C TYR A 13 5.70 -4.46 -5.57
N LEU A 14 4.63 -4.30 -6.34
CA LEU A 14 3.46 -5.16 -6.29
C LEU A 14 3.10 -5.72 -7.67
N PRO A 15 2.69 -6.99 -7.77
CA PRO A 15 2.22 -7.54 -9.04
C PRO A 15 0.84 -6.98 -9.43
N GLN A 16 0.64 -6.69 -10.72
CA GLN A 16 -0.61 -6.11 -11.23
C GLN A 16 -1.78 -7.12 -11.32
N ASN A 17 -1.48 -8.42 -11.34
CA ASN A 17 -2.44 -9.47 -11.67
C ASN A 17 -3.19 -10.09 -10.45
N ILE A 18 -3.03 -9.52 -9.26
CA ILE A 18 -3.68 -9.97 -8.02
C ILE A 18 -4.48 -8.84 -7.37
N GLY A 19 -5.40 -9.19 -6.48
CA GLY A 19 -6.07 -8.21 -5.62
C GLY A 19 -5.12 -7.71 -4.54
N VAL A 20 -5.04 -6.39 -4.34
CA VAL A 20 -4.20 -5.79 -3.30
C VAL A 20 -5.03 -4.86 -2.41
N ARG A 21 -4.82 -4.98 -1.10
CA ARG A 21 -5.18 -3.98 -0.09
C ARG A 21 -3.94 -3.57 0.69
N ILE A 22 -3.74 -2.27 0.83
CA ILE A 22 -2.74 -1.69 1.72
C ILE A 22 -3.46 -0.87 2.77
N ARG A 23 -3.28 -1.22 4.04
CA ARG A 23 -3.68 -0.39 5.17
C ARG A 23 -2.48 0.43 5.61
N MET A 24 -2.58 1.75 5.52
CA MET A 24 -1.58 2.69 6.03
C MET A 24 -2.04 3.14 7.41
N GLU A 25 -1.30 2.81 8.47
CA GLU A 25 -1.55 3.41 9.78
C GLU A 25 -0.79 4.72 9.87
N ASP A 26 -1.55 5.81 9.85
CA ASP A 26 -1.02 7.16 9.68
C ASP A 26 -0.19 7.62 10.89
N SER A 27 0.99 8.13 10.59
CA SER A 27 1.54 9.28 11.31
C SER A 27 1.23 10.53 10.47
N PHE A 28 0.93 11.66 11.13
CA PHE A 28 0.59 12.94 10.47
C PHE A 28 1.64 13.43 9.45
N LEU A 29 2.86 12.88 9.47
CA LEU A 29 4.00 13.29 8.66
C LEU A 29 4.31 12.33 7.50
N THR A 30 3.45 11.34 7.23
CA THR A 30 3.64 10.37 6.15
C THR A 30 3.08 10.89 4.82
N SER A 31 3.90 10.87 3.76
CA SER A 31 3.45 11.14 2.39
C SER A 31 3.32 9.82 1.62
N VAL A 32 2.14 9.57 1.04
CA VAL A 32 1.84 8.33 0.31
C VAL A 32 1.58 8.63 -1.16
N SER A 33 2.33 7.98 -2.06
CA SER A 33 2.14 8.03 -3.51
C SER A 33 1.75 6.65 -4.02
N VAL A 34 0.54 6.54 -4.54
CA VAL A 34 0.00 5.30 -5.12
C VAL A 34 -0.71 5.62 -6.44
N HIS A 35 -0.53 4.75 -7.43
CA HIS A 35 -1.21 4.81 -8.72
C HIS A 35 -2.14 3.61 -8.87
N ASP A 36 -3.24 3.77 -9.61
CA ASP A 36 -4.22 2.71 -9.90
C ASP A 36 -4.86 2.04 -8.66
N MET A 37 -4.91 2.79 -7.55
CA MET A 37 -5.56 2.38 -6.32
C MET A 37 -6.67 3.36 -5.92
N ARG A 38 -7.73 2.83 -5.33
CA ARG A 38 -8.81 3.61 -4.70
C ARG A 38 -8.50 3.75 -3.22
N LYS A 39 -8.56 4.99 -2.71
CA LYS A 39 -8.43 5.27 -1.27
C LYS A 39 -9.80 5.27 -0.60
N ASN A 40 -9.93 4.56 0.53
CA ASN A 40 -11.08 4.59 1.43
C ASN A 40 -10.59 4.58 2.89
N GLY A 41 -10.59 5.75 3.53
CA GLY A 41 -9.93 5.95 4.82
C GLY A 41 -8.45 5.61 4.72
N ASP A 42 -8.01 4.71 5.60
CA ASP A 42 -6.62 4.23 5.71
C ASP A 42 -6.27 3.15 4.68
N TYR A 43 -7.24 2.73 3.87
CA TYR A 43 -7.08 1.63 2.93
C TYR A 43 -6.92 2.11 1.50
N TYR A 44 -5.96 1.50 0.80
CA TYR A 44 -5.77 1.60 -0.64
C TYR A 44 -6.03 0.24 -1.26
N THR A 45 -6.92 0.17 -2.25
CA THR A 45 -7.25 -1.08 -2.94
C THR A 45 -7.17 -0.94 -4.45
N ASN A 46 -6.66 -1.96 -5.13
CA ASN A 46 -6.70 -2.00 -6.60
C ASN A 46 -8.04 -2.57 -7.11
N ALA A 47 -8.24 -2.56 -8.43
CA ALA A 47 -9.47 -3.02 -9.08
C ALA A 47 -9.76 -4.53 -8.87
N LEU A 48 -8.75 -5.32 -8.48
CA LEU A 48 -8.85 -6.76 -8.28
C LEU A 48 -9.09 -7.15 -6.81
N TRP A 49 -9.11 -6.20 -5.88
CA TRP A 49 -9.45 -6.46 -4.49
C TRP A 49 -10.87 -7.02 -4.36
N ASN A 50 -11.05 -8.08 -3.56
CA ASN A 50 -12.30 -8.85 -3.45
C ASN A 50 -12.77 -9.55 -4.75
N SER A 51 -11.91 -9.68 -5.76
CA SER A 51 -12.16 -10.55 -6.91
C SER A 51 -11.82 -12.03 -6.61
N ASN A 52 -11.95 -12.91 -7.60
CA ASN A 52 -11.53 -14.31 -7.51
C ASN A 52 -10.01 -14.52 -7.72
N ARG A 53 -9.22 -13.45 -7.90
CA ARG A 53 -7.76 -13.52 -7.98
C ARG A 53 -7.15 -13.78 -6.60
N PRO A 54 -5.88 -14.23 -6.51
CA PRO A 54 -5.14 -14.20 -5.26
C PRO A 54 -5.20 -12.81 -4.62
N GLN A 55 -5.19 -12.75 -3.29
CA GLN A 55 -5.33 -11.49 -2.55
C GLN A 55 -4.09 -11.27 -1.69
N LEU A 56 -3.53 -10.06 -1.74
CA LEU A 56 -2.42 -9.61 -0.92
C LEU A 56 -2.88 -8.47 -0.03
N ASP A 57 -2.84 -8.71 1.27
CA ASP A 57 -3.20 -7.73 2.30
C ASP A 57 -1.94 -7.28 3.03
N ILE A 58 -1.67 -5.98 2.99
CA ILE A 58 -0.45 -5.36 3.50
C ILE A 58 -0.84 -4.32 4.55
N ARG A 59 -0.22 -4.38 5.72
CA ARG A 59 -0.26 -3.32 6.71
C ARG A 59 1.08 -2.62 6.75
N VAL A 60 1.05 -1.29 6.74
CA VAL A 60 2.23 -0.44 6.81
C VAL A 60 2.04 0.54 7.96
N ASP A 61 2.92 0.42 8.96
CA ASP A 61 3.00 1.32 10.09
C ASP A 61 4.20 2.25 9.83
N ALA A 62 3.93 3.50 9.45
CA ALA A 62 4.96 4.45 9.00
C ALA A 62 4.96 5.73 9.83
N GLY A 63 6.12 6.05 10.42
CA GLY A 63 6.41 7.33 11.04
C GLY A 63 6.70 8.41 9.99
N VAL A 64 7.78 9.19 10.13
CA VAL A 64 8.11 10.29 9.20
C VAL A 64 8.68 9.75 7.89
N SER A 65 7.80 9.40 6.95
CA SER A 65 8.22 8.62 5.78
C SER A 65 7.54 9.02 4.47
N LYS A 66 8.23 8.77 3.35
CA LYS A 66 7.62 8.73 2.01
C LYS A 66 7.38 7.28 1.63
N VAL A 67 6.14 6.92 1.35
CA VAL A 67 5.76 5.59 0.84
C VAL A 67 5.36 5.71 -0.63
N GLU A 68 5.95 4.86 -1.46
CA GLU A 68 5.73 4.82 -2.91
C GLU A 68 5.38 3.39 -3.32
N VAL A 69 4.36 3.23 -4.14
CA VAL A 69 3.93 1.94 -4.66
C VAL A 69 4.17 1.90 -6.16
N GLU A 70 4.89 0.87 -6.59
CA GLU A 70 5.24 0.61 -7.98
C GLU A 70 4.66 -0.73 -8.41
N TRP A 71 4.07 -0.77 -9.60
CA TRP A 71 3.48 -1.96 -10.15
C TRP A 71 4.49 -2.72 -11.02
N LEU A 72 4.62 -4.03 -10.78
CA LEU A 72 5.39 -4.94 -11.62
C LEU A 72 4.46 -5.60 -12.65
N ASP A 73 4.90 -5.60 -13.90
CA ASP A 73 4.24 -6.29 -15.02
C ASP A 73 4.29 -7.82 -14.89
#